data_AF-A0A930FE02-F1
#
_entry.id   AF-A0A930FE02-F1
#
_cell.length_a   1.000
_cell.length_b   1.000
_cell.length_c   1.000
_cell.angle_alpha   90.00
_cell.angle_beta   90.00
_cell.angle_gamma   90.00
#
_symmetry.space_group_name_H-M   'P 1'
#
loop_
_entity.id
_entity.type
_entity.pdbx_description
1 polymer ?
#
loop_
_entity_poly.entity_id
_entity_poly.type
_entity_poly.pdbx_seq_one_letter_code
_entity_poly.pdbx_strand_id
1 'polypeptide(L)' 'MVEFVKYKSVLGDITIAIENDTLIGLWFDGQKYDRANVQGEFTQVISQAATKTMQWLDEYFQGKHLKMNLKLSPK' A
#
# COMPACT_ATOMS: atom_id res chain seq x y z
N MET A 1 -8.74 -0.70 12.53
CA MET A 1 -7.52 -1.53 12.59
C MET A 1 -6.85 -1.39 11.26
N VAL A 2 -5.56 -1.02 11.24
CA VAL A 2 -4.82 -0.84 10.00
C VAL A 2 -4.17 -2.16 9.63
N GLU A 3 -4.44 -2.61 8.42
CA GLU A 3 -3.75 -3.72 7.76
C GLU A 3 -2.49 -3.20 7.09
N PHE A 4 -1.34 -3.80 7.41
CA PHE A 4 -0.11 -3.61 6.65
C PHE A 4 0.15 -4.79 5.72
N VAL A 5 0.49 -4.48 4.47
CA VAL A 5 0.86 -5.49 3.48
C VAL A 5 2.16 -5.11 2.81
N LYS A 6 3.08 -6.08 2.71
CA LYS A 6 4.35 -5.90 1.99
C LYS A 6 4.16 -6.15 0.51
N TYR A 7 4.66 -5.23 -0.29
CA TYR A 7 4.69 -5.30 -1.74
C TYR A 7 6.13 -5.14 -2.22
N LYS A 8 6.63 -6.09 -3.01
CA LYS A 8 7.98 -6.03 -3.57
C LYS A 8 7.93 -5.34 -4.93
N SER A 9 8.37 -4.09 -4.98
CA SER A 9 8.47 -3.35 -6.25
C SER A 9 9.87 -3.48 -6.87
N VAL A 10 9.98 -3.16 -8.16
CA VAL A 10 11.27 -3.04 -8.85
C VAL A 10 12.19 -1.94 -8.29
N LEU A 11 11.64 -0.99 -7.53
CA LEU A 11 12.39 0.11 -6.90
C LEU A 11 12.73 -0.14 -5.43
N GLY A 12 12.20 -1.22 -4.83
CA GLY A 12 12.38 -1.53 -3.42
C GLY A 12 11.12 -2.10 -2.77
N ASP A 13 11.27 -2.57 -1.53
CA ASP A 13 10.14 -3.06 -0.73
C ASP A 13 9.25 -1.88 -0.31
N ILE A 14 7.93 -2.05 -0.48
CA ILE A 14 6.90 -1.08 -0.15
C ILE A 14 5.98 -1.67 0.91
N THR A 15 5.62 -0.89 1.90
CA THR A 15 4.53 -1.20 2.84
C THR A 15 3.29 -0.40 2.48
N ILE A 16 2.20 -1.13 2.25
CA ILE A 16 0.86 -0.62 1.96
C ILE A 16 0.05 -0.66 3.27
N ALA A 17 -0.63 0.44 3.61
CA ALA A 17 -1.53 0.51 4.75
C ALA A 17 -2.99 0.70 4.30
N ILE A 18 -3.84 -0.25 4.68
CA ILE A 18 -5.28 -0.21 4.43
C ILE A 18 -6.03 -0.08 5.76
N GLU A 19 -6.99 0.81 5.83
CA GLU A 19 -7.96 0.89 6.92
C GLU A 19 -9.37 0.85 6.31
N ASN A 20 -10.21 -0.09 6.74
CA ASN A 20 -11.60 -0.20 6.28
C ASN A 20 -11.75 -0.16 4.73
N ASP A 21 -11.01 -1.01 4.02
CA ASP A 21 -11.01 -1.10 2.54
C ASP A 21 -10.58 0.21 1.83
N THR A 22 -9.86 1.08 2.55
CA THR A 22 -9.37 2.37 2.05
C THR A 22 -7.85 2.44 2.19
N LEU A 23 -7.15 2.90 1.15
CA LEU A 23 -5.71 3.12 1.20
C LEU A 23 -5.41 4.38 2.02
N ILE A 24 -4.76 4.20 3.15
CA ILE A 24 -4.40 5.29 4.07
C ILE A 24 -2.92 5.65 4.03
N GLY A 25 -2.07 4.79 3.46
CA GLY A 25 -0.65 5.10 3.30
C GLY A 25 0.12 4.08 2.48
N LEU A 26 1.25 4.54 1.95
CA LEU A 26 2.19 3.77 1.13
C LEU A 26 3.59 4.33 1.35
N TRP A 27 4.53 3.47 1.74
CA TRP A 27 5.92 3.87 2.02
C TRP A 27 6.91 2.86 1.47
N PHE A 28 8.07 3.33 1.01
CA PHE A 28 9.22 2.46 0.81
C PHE A 28 9.84 2.12 2.16
N ASP A 29 10.12 0.84 2.37
CA ASP A 29 10.78 0.34 3.58
C ASP A 29 12.21 0.91 3.66
N GLY A 30 12.64 1.34 4.85
CA GLY A 30 14.00 1.84 5.09
C GLY A 30 14.20 3.36 4.98
N GLN A 31 13.14 4.16 4.87
CA GLN A 31 13.24 5.62 4.96
C GLN A 31 13.27 6.16 6.40
N LYS A 32 13.86 7.35 6.58
CA LYS A 32 14.06 8.00 7.91
C LYS A 32 12.76 8.28 8.69
N TYR A 33 11.60 8.28 8.03
CA TYR A 33 10.27 8.51 8.62
C TYR A 33 9.31 7.33 8.35
N ASP A 34 9.84 6.11 8.31
CA ASP A 34 9.04 4.89 8.11
C ASP A 34 7.89 4.80 9.13
N ARG A 35 6.66 4.82 8.62
CA ARG A 35 5.39 4.59 9.38
C ARG A 35 5.20 5.47 10.62
N ALA A 36 5.81 6.65 10.66
CA ALA A 36 6.04 7.41 11.91
C ALA A 36 4.80 7.67 12.80
N ASN A 37 3.57 7.62 12.26
CA ASN A 37 2.33 7.84 13.03
C ASN A 37 1.22 6.80 12.82
N VAL A 38 1.46 5.70 12.08
CA VAL A 38 0.40 4.70 11.80
C VAL A 38 0.70 3.41 12.55
N GLN A 39 -0.17 3.06 13.49
CA GLN A 39 -0.15 1.77 14.16
C GLN A 39 -1.06 0.78 13.42
N GLY A 40 -0.52 -0.37 13.07
CA GLY A 40 -1.21 -1.42 12.33
C GLY A 40 -0.47 -2.75 12.47
N GLU A 41 -1.07 -3.80 11.94
CA GLU A 41 -0.52 -5.15 12.00
C GLU A 41 -0.34 -5.73 10.61
N PHE A 42 0.74 -6.49 10.42
CA PHE A 42 0.89 -7.32 9.23
C PHE A 42 -0.08 -8.50 9.34
N THR A 43 -1.10 -8.49 8.50
CA THR A 43 -2.04 -9.60 8.39
C THR A 43 -1.54 -10.61 7.36
N GLN A 44 -1.86 -11.89 7.56
CA GLN A 44 -1.72 -12.91 6.51
C GLN A 44 -2.89 -12.88 5.52
N VAL A 45 -4.04 -12.31 5.92
CA VAL A 45 -5.25 -12.25 5.11
C VAL A 45 -5.30 -10.89 4.41
N ILE A 46 -4.85 -10.86 3.16
CA ILE A 46 -4.80 -9.64 2.33
C ILE A 46 -6.21 -9.21 1.96
N SER A 47 -6.60 -7.98 2.28
CA SER A 47 -7.91 -7.44 1.88
C SER A 47 -8.04 -7.22 0.37
N GLN A 48 -9.29 -7.07 -0.09
CA GLN A 48 -9.54 -6.78 -1.50
C GLN A 48 -8.97 -5.41 -1.91
N ALA A 49 -9.05 -4.38 -1.06
CA ALA A 49 -8.39 -3.09 -1.30
C ALA A 49 -6.86 -3.22 -1.41
N ALA A 50 -6.21 -4.00 -0.54
CA ALA A 50 -4.78 -4.24 -0.63
C ALA A 50 -4.41 -4.92 -1.96
N THR A 51 -5.16 -5.95 -2.36
CA THR A 51 -4.96 -6.66 -3.63
C THR A 51 -5.10 -5.73 -4.85
N LYS A 52 -6.15 -4.89 -4.88
CA LYS A 52 -6.34 -3.90 -5.94
C LYS A 52 -5.21 -2.88 -5.98
N THR A 53 -4.70 -2.48 -4.80
CA THR A 53 -3.58 -1.54 -4.71
C THR A 53 -2.30 -2.16 -5.27
N MET A 54 -2.00 -3.43 -4.95
CA MET A 54 -0.86 -4.14 -5.52
C MET A 54 -0.94 -4.27 -7.03
N GLN A 55 -2.10 -4.67 -7.57
CA GLN A 55 -2.30 -4.77 -9.02
C GLN A 55 -2.11 -3.42 -9.71
N TRP A 56 -2.64 -2.35 -9.11
CA TRP A 56 -2.44 -1.00 -9.62
C TRP A 56 -0.96 -0.60 -9.61
N LEU A 57 -0.21 -0.95 -8.55
CA LEU A 57 1.23 -0.70 -8.47
C LEU A 57 2.00 -1.52 -9.53
N ASP A 58 1.67 -2.80 -9.72
CA ASP A 58 2.31 -3.64 -10.74
C ASP A 58 2.20 -3.01 -12.12
N GLU A 59 1.01 -2.53 -12.46
CA GLU A 59 0.79 -1.91 -13.76
C GLU A 59 1.38 -0.50 -13.86
N TYR A 60 1.39 0.26 -12.76
CA TYR A 60 2.09 1.55 -12.68
C TYR A 60 3.58 1.41 -12.94
N PHE A 61 4.23 0.42 -12.31
CA PHE A 61 5.65 0.13 -12.53
C PHE A 61 5.95 -0.45 -13.92
N GLN A 62 4.96 -1.04 -14.59
CA GLN A 62 5.05 -1.43 -16.00
C GLN A 62 4.87 -0.24 -16.97
N GLY A 63 4.67 0.98 -16.48
CA GLY A 63 4.47 2.17 -17.30
C GLY A 63 3.10 2.25 -17.96
N LYS A 64 2.11 1.48 -17.50
CA LYS A 64 0.74 1.57 -18.01
C LYS A 64 0.07 2.82 -17.43
N HIS A 65 -0.59 3.60 -18.30
CA HIS A 65 -1.41 4.72 -17.87
C HIS A 65 -2.76 4.23 -17.32
N LEU A 66 -2.87 4.14 -15.99
CA LEU A 66 -4.11 3.76 -15.32
C LEU A 66 -4.76 4.94 -14.62
N LYS A 67 -6.09 4.98 -14.70
CA LYS A 67 -6.88 5.81 -13.79
C LYS A 67 -6.86 5.17 -12.42
N MET A 68 -6.35 5.91 -11.43
CA MET A 68 -6.37 5.50 -10.04
C MET A 68 -7.81 5.55 -9.52
N ASN A 69 -8.44 4.37 -9.36
CA ASN A 69 -9.81 4.21 -8.85
C ASN A 69 -9.84 3.77 -7.38
N LEU A 70 -8.72 3.92 -6.66
CA LEU A 70 -8.60 3.55 -5.25
C LEU A 70 -9.21 4.67 -4.38
N LYS A 71 -9.92 4.27 -3.31
CA LYS A 71 -10.33 5.22 -2.27
C LYS A 71 -9.11 5.59 -1.45
N LEU A 72 -8.78 6.88 -1.42
CA LEU A 72 -7.63 7.43 -0.71
C LEU A 72 -8.11 8.25 0.49
N SER A 73 -7.59 7.93 1.67
CA SER A 73 -7.78 8.72 2.88
C SER A 73 -6.43 8.85 3.62
N PRO A 74 -5.47 9.63 3.09
CA PRO A 74 -4.15 9.76 3.68
C PRO A 74 -4.25 10.35 5.09
N LYS A 75 -3.47 9.77 6.03
CA LYS A 75 -3.36 10.23 7.42
C LYS A 75 -1.95 10.71 7.74
#